data_AF-A6N9M8-F1
#
_entry.id   AF-A6N9M8-F1
#
_cell.length_a   1.000
_cell.length_b   1.000
_cell.length_c   1.000
_cell.angle_alpha   90.00
_cell.angle_beta   90.00
_cell.angle_gamma   90.00
#
_symmetry.space_group_name_H-M   'P 1'
#
loop_
_entity.id
_entity.type
_entity.pdbx_description
1 polymer ?
#
loop_
_entity_poly.entity_id
_entity_poly.type
_entity_poly.pdbx_seq_one_letter_code
_entity_poly.pdbx_strand_id
1 'polypeptide(L)'
;MKAVILLAIFVAAVAADSEFPCPQKNRPGGKTDCSYYCQMGGQWKLGKYQNGLSCDYNSRGDGVCREGLCYYNEKGSSSTQNRGSSRNQPEEDEEEWDRK
;
A
#
# COMPACT_ATOMS: atom_id res chain seq x y z
N MET A 1 39.00 -3.83 32.24
CA MET A 1 38.75 -3.03 31.02
C MET A 1 38.49 -4.01 29.87
N LYS A 2 37.23 -4.21 29.44
CA LYS A 2 36.77 -4.99 28.25
C LYS A 2 35.31 -5.49 28.47
N ALA A 3 34.38 -4.63 28.83
CA ALA A 3 32.96 -5.04 28.96
C ALA A 3 31.94 -3.92 28.69
N VAL A 4 32.40 -2.70 28.41
CA VAL A 4 31.52 -1.53 28.24
C VAL A 4 31.27 -1.23 26.75
N ILE A 5 32.08 -1.80 25.85
CA ILE A 5 32.05 -1.45 24.41
C ILE A 5 30.92 -2.15 23.65
N LEU A 6 30.31 -3.21 24.20
CA LEU A 6 29.29 -4.00 23.49
C LEU A 6 27.84 -3.52 23.69
N LEU A 7 27.57 -2.61 24.63
CA LEU A 7 26.21 -2.12 24.91
C LEU A 7 25.76 -0.92 24.05
N ALA A 8 26.64 -0.38 23.19
CA ALA A 8 26.35 0.86 22.45
C ALA A 8 25.78 0.66 21.02
N ILE A 9 25.49 -0.58 20.59
CA ILE A 9 25.13 -0.85 19.18
C ILE A 9 23.60 -1.00 18.94
N PHE A 10 22.77 -1.00 19.99
CA PHE A 10 21.37 -1.47 19.85
C PHE A 10 20.25 -0.43 19.79
N VAL A 11 20.52 0.88 19.64
CA VAL A 11 19.41 1.87 19.60
C VAL A 11 19.60 2.90 18.49
N ALA A 12 19.60 2.42 17.25
CA ALA A 12 19.22 3.23 16.10
C ALA A 12 18.20 2.45 15.28
N ALA A 13 17.08 2.07 15.91
CA ALA A 13 15.86 1.82 15.17
C ALA A 13 15.38 3.19 14.66
N VAL A 14 15.98 3.63 13.55
CA VAL A 14 15.42 4.69 12.73
C VAL A 14 14.05 4.17 12.31
N ALA A 15 13.01 4.72 12.94
CA ALA A 15 11.68 4.67 12.37
C ALA A 15 11.82 5.35 11.01
N ALA A 16 11.87 4.54 9.95
CA ALA A 16 11.63 5.02 8.60
C ALA A 16 10.16 5.43 8.58
N ASP A 17 9.87 6.60 9.13
CA ASP A 17 8.63 7.30 8.85
C ASP A 17 8.64 7.42 7.33
N SER A 18 7.80 6.64 6.68
CA SER A 18 7.69 6.65 5.23
C SER A 18 7.18 8.04 4.87
N GLU A 19 8.11 8.98 4.70
CA GLU A 19 7.80 10.32 4.27
C GLU A 19 7.14 10.18 2.90
N PHE A 20 5.87 10.58 2.83
CA PHE A 20 5.13 10.68 1.58
C PHE A 20 5.24 12.15 1.14
N PRO A 21 6.34 12.58 0.50
CA PRO A 21 6.58 13.99 0.20
C PRO A 21 5.60 14.55 -0.83
N CYS A 22 4.88 13.69 -1.55
CA CYS A 22 3.86 14.13 -2.49
C CYS A 22 2.73 14.88 -1.78
N PRO A 23 2.21 15.96 -2.38
CA PRO A 23 1.13 16.75 -1.79
C PRO A 23 -0.16 15.94 -1.71
N GLN A 24 -0.85 16.01 -0.57
CA GLN A 24 -2.15 15.34 -0.38
C GLN A 24 -3.14 15.69 -1.49
N LYS A 25 -3.82 14.68 -2.05
CA LYS A 25 -4.83 14.86 -3.09
C LYS A 25 -5.95 13.83 -2.98
N ASN A 26 -7.10 14.13 -3.59
CA ASN A 26 -8.21 13.20 -3.70
C ASN A 26 -7.88 12.05 -4.68
N ARG A 27 -8.40 10.86 -4.38
CA ARG A 27 -8.26 9.71 -5.27
C ARG A 27 -9.15 9.88 -6.51
N PRO A 28 -8.62 9.73 -7.73
CA PRO A 28 -9.43 9.71 -8.94
C PRO A 28 -10.51 8.62 -8.90
N GLY A 29 -11.66 8.88 -9.50
CA GLY A 29 -12.75 7.89 -9.60
C GLY A 29 -12.28 6.62 -10.32
N GLY A 30 -12.77 5.47 -9.85
CA GLY A 30 -12.45 4.15 -10.43
C GLY A 30 -11.08 3.58 -10.02
N LYS A 31 -10.30 4.27 -9.18
CA LYS A 31 -9.07 3.73 -8.60
C LYS A 31 -9.33 3.12 -7.23
N THR A 32 -8.62 2.04 -6.93
CA THR A 32 -8.68 1.31 -5.65
C THR A 32 -7.38 1.38 -4.86
N ASP A 33 -6.33 1.98 -5.44
CA ASP A 33 -5.04 2.17 -4.79
C ASP A 33 -5.11 3.12 -3.60
N CYS A 34 -4.20 2.93 -2.63
CA CYS A 34 -4.04 3.80 -1.47
C CYS A 34 -2.85 4.75 -1.60
N SER A 35 -1.98 4.52 -2.59
CA SER A 35 -0.81 5.33 -2.88
C SER A 35 -0.77 5.76 -4.34
N TYR A 36 0.07 6.75 -4.64
CA TYR A 36 0.34 7.20 -6.00
C TYR A 36 1.77 7.73 -6.10
N TYR A 37 2.27 7.86 -7.32
CA TYR A 37 3.53 8.55 -7.57
C TYR A 37 3.32 9.98 -8.05
N CYS A 38 4.19 10.88 -7.63
CA CYS A 38 4.27 12.23 -8.16
C CYS A 38 5.72 12.58 -8.53
N GLN A 39 5.91 13.52 -9.45
CA GLN A 39 7.23 14.00 -9.81
C GLN A 39 7.59 15.23 -8.98
N MET A 40 8.71 15.16 -8.25
CA MET A 40 9.23 16.26 -7.43
C MET A 40 10.74 16.37 -7.68
N GLY A 41 11.19 17.55 -8.11
CA GLY A 41 12.62 17.76 -8.41
C GLY A 41 13.16 16.78 -9.47
N GLY A 42 12.35 16.39 -10.44
CA GLY A 42 12.71 15.42 -11.47
C GLY A 42 12.70 13.94 -11.02
N GLN A 43 12.43 13.65 -9.75
CA GLN A 43 12.36 12.29 -9.22
C GLN A 43 10.92 11.86 -8.97
N TRP A 44 10.62 10.58 -9.21
CA TRP A 44 9.38 9.98 -8.75
C TRP A 44 9.43 9.76 -7.25
N LYS A 45 8.42 10.26 -6.54
CA LYS A 45 8.25 10.10 -5.11
C LYS A 45 6.89 9.47 -4.81
N LEU A 46 6.81 8.77 -3.69
CA LEU A 46 5.59 8.12 -3.25
C LEU A 46 4.70 9.12 -2.49
N GLY A 47 3.40 9.05 -2.75
CA GLY A 47 2.34 9.76 -2.06
C GLY A 47 1.28 8.81 -1.54
N LYS A 48 0.47 9.27 -0.60
CA LYS A 48 -0.68 8.53 -0.08
C LYS A 48 -1.97 9.29 -0.28
N TYR A 49 -3.02 8.57 -0.66
CA TYR A 49 -4.38 9.07 -0.59
C TYR A 49 -4.86 9.11 0.87
N GLN A 50 -6.01 9.76 1.08
CA GLN A 50 -6.62 9.90 2.39
C GLN A 50 -6.91 8.52 3.03
N ASN A 51 -6.72 8.44 4.35
CA ASN A 51 -7.12 7.28 5.12
C ASN A 51 -8.64 7.08 5.07
N GLY A 52 -9.10 5.84 5.21
CA GLY A 52 -10.53 5.51 5.27
C GLY A 52 -11.20 5.26 3.92
N LEU A 53 -10.53 5.53 2.81
CA LEU A 53 -11.04 5.16 1.48
C LEU A 53 -11.12 3.63 1.34
N SER A 54 -12.17 3.13 0.69
CA SER A 54 -12.25 1.72 0.32
C SER A 54 -11.14 1.36 -0.66
N CYS A 55 -10.55 0.18 -0.54
CA CYS A 55 -9.52 -0.30 -1.44
C CYS A 55 -9.68 -1.78 -1.73
N ASP A 56 -9.00 -2.24 -2.77
CA ASP A 56 -9.11 -3.62 -3.21
C ASP A 56 -8.11 -4.52 -2.48
N TYR A 57 -8.49 -4.93 -1.27
CA TYR A 57 -7.68 -5.88 -0.50
C TYR A 57 -7.83 -7.28 -1.09
N ASN A 58 -6.73 -7.85 -1.58
CA ASN A 58 -6.70 -9.19 -2.19
C ASN A 58 -7.79 -9.43 -3.26
N SER A 59 -8.10 -8.43 -4.10
CA SER A 59 -9.11 -8.52 -5.16
C SER A 59 -10.56 -8.72 -4.68
N ARG A 60 -10.84 -8.43 -3.40
CA ARG A 60 -12.17 -8.57 -2.79
C ARG A 60 -12.90 -7.25 -2.56
N GLY A 61 -12.22 -6.11 -2.65
CA GLY A 61 -12.82 -4.80 -2.37
C GLY A 61 -13.21 -4.57 -0.90
N ASP A 62 -12.78 -5.44 0.02
CA ASP A 62 -13.09 -5.37 1.46
C ASP A 62 -11.99 -4.66 2.26
N GLY A 63 -11.18 -3.83 1.59
CA GLY A 63 -10.07 -3.10 2.19
C GLY A 63 -10.39 -1.67 2.61
N VAL A 64 -9.56 -1.12 3.49
CA VAL A 64 -9.50 0.29 3.86
C VAL A 64 -8.08 0.84 3.79
N CYS A 65 -7.92 2.02 3.20
CA CYS A 65 -6.63 2.70 3.15
C CYS A 65 -6.20 3.19 4.53
N ARG A 66 -4.98 2.83 4.95
CA ARG A 66 -4.28 3.42 6.10
C ARG A 66 -2.82 3.67 5.71
N GLU A 67 -2.36 4.90 5.88
CA GLU A 67 -0.95 5.28 5.64
C GLU A 67 -0.42 4.89 4.25
N GLY A 68 -1.27 4.96 3.23
CA GLY A 68 -0.90 4.62 1.85
C GLY A 68 -0.96 3.13 1.51
N LEU A 69 -1.34 2.27 2.45
CA LEU A 69 -1.49 0.82 2.27
C LEU A 69 -2.95 0.39 2.38
N CYS A 70 -3.31 -0.68 1.66
CA CYS A 70 -4.64 -1.27 1.73
C CYS A 70 -4.67 -2.38 2.79
N TYR A 71 -5.49 -2.22 3.81
CA TYR A 71 -5.65 -3.20 4.88
C TYR A 71 -7.04 -3.82 4.85
N TYR A 72 -7.14 -5.09 5.23
CA TYR A 72 -8.42 -5.75 5.43
C TYR A 72 -9.33 -4.98 6.39
N ASN A 73 -10.60 -4.87 6.03
CA ASN A 73 -11.64 -4.25 6.83
C ASN A 73 -12.87 -5.18 6.94
N GLU A 74 -12.98 -5.90 8.05
CA GLU A 74 -14.10 -6.80 8.34
C GLU A 74 -15.48 -6.14 8.19
N LYS A 75 -15.58 -4.83 8.48
CA LYS A 75 -16.83 -4.07 8.36
C LYS A 75 -17.20 -3.72 6.92
N GLY A 76 -16.20 -3.62 6.03
CA GLY A 76 -16.36 -3.28 4.61
C GLY A 76 -16.95 -4.40 3.76
N SER A 77 -16.87 -5.65 4.22
CA SER A 77 -17.50 -6.81 3.59
C SER A 77 -19.03 -6.74 3.50
N SER A 78 -19.66 -5.77 4.20
CA SER A 78 -21.12 -5.59 4.22
C SER A 78 -21.66 -4.51 3.26
N SER A 79 -20.80 -3.74 2.58
CA SER A 79 -21.26 -2.69 1.65
C SER A 79 -21.30 -3.20 0.20
N THR A 80 -22.51 -3.57 -0.22
CA THR A 80 -22.99 -3.82 -1.58
C THR A 80 -22.13 -3.17 -2.68
N GLN A 81 -21.40 -4.00 -3.41
CA GLN A 81 -20.74 -3.62 -4.67
C GLN A 81 -21.81 -3.14 -5.67
N ASN A 82 -21.77 -1.86 -6.03
CA ASN A 82 -22.36 -1.41 -7.28
C ASN A 82 -21.45 -1.95 -8.41
N ARG A 83 -21.67 -3.22 -8.79
CA ARG A 83 -21.01 -3.91 -9.89
C ARG A 83 -21.42 -3.27 -11.22
N GLY A 84 -20.63 -2.31 -11.65
CA GLY A 84 -20.64 -1.82 -13.03
C GLY A 84 -19.68 -2.63 -13.91
N SER A 85 -20.23 -3.67 -14.55
CA SER A 85 -19.90 -4.13 -15.91
C SER A 85 -18.54 -4.80 -16.23
N SER A 86 -18.61 -6.13 -16.38
CA SER A 86 -18.34 -6.88 -17.64
C SER A 86 -16.97 -6.77 -18.32
N ARG A 87 -16.13 -7.82 -18.21
CA ARG A 87 -15.71 -8.69 -19.34
C ARG A 87 -14.73 -9.79 -18.90
N ASN A 88 -14.80 -10.89 -19.64
CA ASN A 88 -14.19 -12.21 -19.44
C ASN A 88 -12.64 -12.26 -19.55
N GLN A 89 -12.04 -13.19 -18.79
CA GLN A 89 -10.95 -14.15 -19.16
C GLN A 89 -9.48 -13.67 -19.18
N PRO A 90 -8.46 -14.55 -19.00
CA PRO A 90 -8.33 -15.84 -18.29
C PRO A 90 -7.34 -15.80 -17.10
N GLU A 91 -7.29 -16.87 -16.31
CA GLU A 91 -6.20 -17.17 -15.35
C GLU A 91 -4.93 -17.52 -16.15
N GLU A 92 -3.85 -16.74 -15.96
CA GLU A 92 -2.52 -17.03 -16.52
C GLU A 92 -1.62 -17.54 -15.39
N ASP A 93 -1.50 -18.86 -15.34
CA ASP A 93 -0.30 -19.66 -15.07
C ASP A 93 0.82 -18.99 -14.27
N GLU A 94 0.89 -19.32 -12.98
CA GLU A 94 2.03 -19.04 -12.10
C GLU A 94 3.24 -19.91 -12.53
N GLU A 95 3.97 -19.45 -13.55
CA GLU A 95 5.19 -20.09 -14.04
C GLU A 95 6.33 -20.02 -13.00
N GLU A 96 6.61 -21.16 -12.37
CA GLU A 96 7.92 -21.83 -12.37
C GLU A 96 9.18 -20.96 -12.11
N TRP A 97 9.31 -20.39 -10.90
CA TRP A 97 10.51 -19.65 -10.49
C TRP A 97 11.61 -20.46 -9.78
N ASP A 98 11.46 -21.78 -9.61
CA ASP A 98 12.40 -22.61 -8.83
C ASP A 98 13.10 -23.71 -9.64
N ARG A 99 13.97 -23.31 -10.58
CA ARG A 99 15.09 -24.16 -11.04
C ARG A 99 16.42 -23.49 -10.72
N LYS A 100 17.12 -24.05 -9.72
CA LYS A 100 18.55 -23.89 -9.47
C LYS A 100 19.21 -25.26 -9.46
#